data_AF-A0AAD6KHD3-F1
#
_entry.id   AF-A0AAD6KHD3-F1
#
_cell.length_a   1.000
_cell.length_b   1.000
_cell.length_c   1.000
_cell.angle_alpha   90.00
_cell.angle_beta   90.00
_cell.angle_gamma   90.00
#
_symmetry.space_group_name_H-M   'P 1'
#
loop_
_entity.id
_entity.type
_entity.pdbx_description
1 polymer ?
#
loop_
_entity_poly.entity_id
_entity_poly.type
_entity_poly.pdbx_seq_one_letter_code
_entity_poly.pdbx_strand_id
1 'polypeptide(L)'
;MLANPGTKESEKGCFTAVNAFEETSVTHDAPQSLPQPISVKIPVGDRHILVETGHIGRQASGSVTVTDGETIVYTSVCLDDVPSEPSDFYPLSVNYQERFSAAGRTSGGFFKREGKLKDHEVLICRLIDRPLRPTMLKGFYHETQILSWVLSYDGLHSPDSLAVTAAGIALALSEVPNTKMIAGVRVGLVDNKFIVNPTTKEMEESELDLLLAGTDSAIFMIEGYCNFLTEEKLLEAVQIGQVVSLIKDAVRAICNEVSVLVKKCGKAKMLDAIKLPPAELYKHVEEIAGDELVKVLQITSKVPRRKALASLEEKVLTILTENGYVSKDERFGTPETVADLLEVEDEDEEIIVDGEVDEGDVHIKPIGRKFSPLLFSEVDVKLVFKEVTSKFLRRRIVEGGKRSDGKKFRYDTSN
;
A
#
# COMPACT_ATOMS: atom_id res chain seq x y z
N MET A 1 5.27 78.24 -21.34
CA MET A 1 4.58 78.95 -20.23
C MET A 1 3.99 77.85 -19.35
N LEU A 2 4.59 77.56 -18.19
CA LEU A 2 4.43 78.29 -16.90
C LEU A 2 3.01 78.10 -16.32
N ALA A 3 2.80 77.52 -15.12
CA ALA A 3 3.73 76.82 -14.23
C ALA A 3 2.97 75.91 -13.22
N ASN A 4 3.64 74.90 -12.67
CA ASN A 4 3.29 74.22 -11.41
C ASN A 4 4.28 74.73 -10.32
N PRO A 5 3.87 74.92 -9.06
CA PRO A 5 3.80 73.84 -8.05
C PRO A 5 2.56 73.94 -7.12
N GLY A 6 2.26 73.05 -6.17
CA GLY A 6 2.95 71.85 -5.63
C GLY A 6 3.08 71.89 -4.09
N THR A 7 3.39 70.74 -3.44
CA THR A 7 3.54 70.48 -1.96
C THR A 7 2.25 70.20 -1.15
N LYS A 8 2.20 69.31 -0.12
CA LYS A 8 2.94 68.05 0.22
C LYS A 8 2.34 67.37 1.48
N GLU A 9 2.40 66.02 1.56
CA GLU A 9 2.44 65.19 2.82
C GLU A 9 1.23 65.29 3.81
N SER A 10 0.94 64.43 4.82
CA SER A 10 1.40 63.09 5.35
C SER A 10 0.34 62.60 6.40
N GLU A 11 0.22 61.37 6.95
CA GLU A 11 0.70 59.99 6.67
C GLU A 11 -0.06 58.93 7.53
N LYS A 12 -0.07 57.63 7.09
CA LYS A 12 -0.10 56.36 7.88
C LYS A 12 -1.30 55.91 8.78
N GLY A 13 -1.50 54.57 8.86
CA GLY A 13 -2.24 53.81 9.91
C GLY A 13 -3.70 53.44 9.56
N CYS A 14 -4.22 52.19 9.48
CA CYS A 14 -3.82 50.79 9.80
C CYS A 14 -4.44 50.18 11.10
N PHE A 15 -4.93 48.93 11.03
CA PHE A 15 -5.58 48.09 12.10
C PHE A 15 -6.96 48.59 12.62
N THR A 16 -7.98 47.77 12.97
CA THR A 16 -8.25 46.31 12.82
C THR A 16 -9.77 46.05 12.69
N ALA A 17 -10.19 44.81 12.40
CA ALA A 17 -11.60 44.41 12.30
C ALA A 17 -12.23 43.93 13.63
N VAL A 18 -13.57 43.96 13.70
CA VAL A 18 -14.41 42.98 14.44
C VAL A 18 -15.80 42.88 13.78
N ASN A 19 -16.43 41.71 13.93
CA ASN A 19 -17.73 41.40 13.32
C ASN A 19 -18.92 41.94 14.12
N ALA A 20 -20.03 42.19 13.43
CA ALA A 20 -21.37 42.04 13.98
C ALA A 20 -22.21 41.25 12.97
N PHE A 21 -22.87 40.18 13.41
CA PHE A 21 -23.85 39.44 12.61
C PHE A 21 -25.21 40.13 12.73
N GLU A 22 -25.98 40.15 11.65
CA GLU A 22 -27.40 40.44 11.68
C GLU A 22 -28.13 39.32 10.92
N GLU A 23 -29.04 38.61 11.60
CA GLU A 23 -29.74 37.46 11.04
C GLU A 23 -30.98 37.91 10.27
N THR A 24 -31.00 37.73 8.95
CA THR A 24 -32.22 37.83 8.14
C THR A 24 -32.52 36.50 7.46
N SER A 25 -33.49 35.77 7.98
CA SER A 25 -33.94 34.49 7.44
C SER A 25 -34.60 34.66 6.06
N VAL A 26 -33.96 34.18 5.00
CA VAL A 26 -34.58 34.03 3.67
C VAL A 26 -34.40 32.60 3.20
N THR A 27 -35.50 31.83 3.20
CA THR A 27 -35.52 30.47 2.67
C THR A 27 -35.57 30.49 1.15
N HIS A 28 -34.41 30.34 0.51
CA HIS A 28 -34.32 29.93 -0.88
C HIS A 28 -33.58 28.60 -0.99
N ASP A 29 -34.25 27.64 -1.62
CA ASP A 29 -33.76 26.29 -1.86
C ASP A 29 -32.67 26.34 -2.93
N ALA A 30 -31.41 26.47 -2.49
CA ALA A 30 -30.27 26.58 -3.38
C ALA A 30 -29.97 25.21 -4.00
N PRO A 31 -29.83 25.11 -5.34
CA PRO A 31 -29.49 23.83 -5.97
C PRO A 31 -28.15 23.35 -5.42
N GLN A 32 -28.11 22.09 -4.94
CA GLN A 32 -26.94 21.49 -4.30
C GLN A 32 -25.69 21.76 -5.13
N SER A 33 -24.81 22.63 -4.62
CA SER A 33 -23.65 23.10 -5.37
C SER A 33 -22.76 21.91 -5.73
N LEU A 34 -22.51 21.70 -7.03
CA LEU A 34 -21.63 20.63 -7.48
C LEU A 34 -20.29 20.74 -6.74
N PRO A 35 -19.80 19.65 -6.11
CA PRO A 35 -18.61 19.70 -5.28
C PRO A 35 -17.42 20.11 -6.15
N GLN A 36 -16.77 21.19 -5.72
CA GLN A 36 -15.65 21.75 -6.47
C GLN A 36 -14.48 20.76 -6.49
N PRO A 37 -13.76 20.62 -7.62
CA PRO A 37 -12.56 19.80 -7.67
C PRO A 37 -11.50 20.36 -6.72
N ILE A 38 -10.80 19.48 -6.02
CA ILE A 38 -9.60 19.84 -5.25
C ILE A 38 -8.42 19.60 -6.16
N SER A 39 -7.88 20.69 -6.70
CA SER A 39 -6.82 20.67 -7.71
C SER A 39 -5.50 21.22 -7.15
N VAL A 40 -4.40 20.49 -7.36
CA VAL A 40 -3.04 20.84 -6.91
C VAL A 40 -2.08 20.75 -8.09
N LYS A 41 -1.22 21.75 -8.26
CA LYS A 41 -0.12 21.71 -9.23
C LYS A 41 1.17 21.31 -8.51
N ILE A 42 1.85 20.28 -9.00
CA ILE A 42 3.06 19.74 -8.40
C ILE A 42 4.23 19.90 -9.39
N PRO A 43 5.36 20.51 -8.99
CA PRO A 43 6.54 20.62 -9.85
C PRO A 43 7.23 19.26 -10.04
N VAL A 44 7.62 18.95 -11.27
CA VAL A 44 8.27 17.70 -11.68
C VAL A 44 9.35 18.05 -12.71
N GLY A 45 10.59 18.20 -12.25
CA GLY A 45 11.65 18.82 -13.06
C GLY A 45 11.26 20.24 -13.47
N ASP A 46 11.42 20.57 -14.76
CA ASP A 46 11.11 21.90 -15.30
C ASP A 46 9.62 22.12 -15.64
N ARG A 47 8.76 21.11 -15.42
CA ARG A 47 7.31 21.17 -15.71
C ARG A 47 6.46 20.93 -14.46
N HIS A 48 5.14 20.94 -14.62
CA HIS A 48 4.19 20.75 -13.53
C HIS A 48 3.11 19.74 -13.94
N ILE A 49 2.86 18.74 -13.09
CA ILE A 49 1.67 17.90 -13.21
C ILE A 49 0.50 18.54 -12.47
N LEU A 50 -0.71 18.43 -13.02
CA LEU A 50 -1.95 18.80 -12.35
C LEU A 50 -2.57 17.54 -11.74
N VAL A 51 -2.94 17.60 -10.46
CA VAL A 51 -3.58 16.52 -9.71
C VAL A 51 -4.94 17.01 -9.23
N GLU A 52 -6.02 16.33 -9.62
CA GLU A 52 -7.40 16.71 -9.29
C GLU A 52 -8.17 15.55 -8.66
N THR A 53 -8.96 15.84 -7.61
CA THR A 53 -9.81 14.85 -6.94
C THR A 53 -11.16 15.46 -6.49
N GLY A 54 -12.08 14.62 -6.01
CA GLY A 54 -13.40 15.02 -5.50
C GLY A 54 -14.51 15.20 -6.53
N HIS A 55 -14.18 15.42 -7.81
CA HIS A 55 -15.17 15.62 -8.88
C HIS A 55 -15.61 14.30 -9.55
N ILE A 56 -14.66 13.53 -10.08
CA ILE A 56 -14.90 12.24 -10.77
C ILE A 56 -14.64 11.09 -9.78
N GLY A 57 -15.37 9.98 -9.90
CA GLY A 57 -15.06 8.76 -9.13
C GLY A 57 -15.40 8.82 -7.64
N ARG A 58 -16.39 9.64 -7.26
CA ARG A 58 -16.76 9.94 -5.85
C ARG A 58 -17.24 8.73 -5.01
N GLN A 59 -17.60 7.62 -5.64
CA GLN A 59 -18.00 6.37 -4.96
C GLN A 59 -16.83 5.39 -4.76
N ALA A 60 -15.67 5.64 -5.37
CA ALA A 60 -14.49 4.81 -5.18
C ALA A 60 -13.88 5.01 -3.79
N SER A 61 -13.04 4.06 -3.37
CA SER A 61 -12.26 4.20 -2.14
C SER A 61 -11.29 5.38 -2.21
N GLY A 62 -10.66 5.59 -3.37
CA GLY A 62 -9.96 6.82 -3.71
C GLY A 62 -9.97 7.04 -5.22
N SER A 63 -9.95 8.28 -5.68
CA SER A 63 -9.97 8.62 -7.10
C SER A 63 -9.19 9.90 -7.39
N VAL A 64 -8.51 9.93 -8.54
CA VAL A 64 -7.69 11.06 -8.97
C VAL A 64 -7.67 11.15 -10.50
N THR A 65 -7.58 12.37 -11.01
CA THR A 65 -7.15 12.65 -12.38
C THR A 65 -5.79 13.32 -12.31
N VAL A 66 -4.81 12.83 -13.06
CA VAL A 66 -3.47 13.42 -13.16
C VAL A 66 -3.18 13.77 -14.63
N THR A 67 -2.66 14.97 -14.85
CA THR A 67 -2.35 15.50 -16.19
C THR A 67 -0.89 15.97 -16.26
N ASP A 68 -0.17 15.54 -17.29
CA ASP A 68 1.13 16.10 -17.71
C ASP A 68 1.02 16.50 -19.19
N GLY A 69 1.37 17.76 -19.52
CA GLY A 69 1.06 18.33 -20.82
C GLY A 69 -0.45 18.31 -21.13
N GLU A 70 -0.83 17.65 -22.22
CA GLU A 70 -2.23 17.34 -22.56
C GLU A 70 -2.56 15.84 -22.33
N THR A 71 -1.61 15.02 -21.88
CA THR A 71 -1.86 13.61 -21.50
C THR A 71 -2.56 13.53 -20.14
N ILE A 72 -3.71 12.85 -20.09
CA ILE A 72 -4.58 12.74 -18.91
C ILE A 72 -4.75 11.26 -18.52
N VAL A 73 -4.39 10.93 -17.28
CA VAL A 73 -4.62 9.61 -16.67
C VAL A 73 -5.58 9.75 -15.49
N TYR A 74 -6.72 9.07 -15.56
CA TYR A 74 -7.63 8.89 -14.43
C TYR A 74 -7.34 7.57 -13.74
N THR A 75 -7.26 7.57 -12.41
CA THR A 75 -7.04 6.36 -11.62
C THR A 75 -7.97 6.31 -10.42
N SER A 76 -8.61 5.15 -10.20
CA SER A 76 -9.44 4.87 -9.04
C SER A 76 -9.00 3.60 -8.33
N VAL A 77 -8.99 3.66 -7.00
CA VAL A 77 -8.86 2.52 -6.10
C VAL A 77 -10.24 2.21 -5.53
N CYS A 78 -10.67 0.96 -5.61
CA CYS A 78 -11.86 0.44 -4.94
C CYS A 78 -11.45 -0.68 -3.99
N LEU A 79 -12.20 -0.81 -2.91
CA LEU A 79 -12.05 -1.82 -1.86
C LEU A 79 -13.33 -2.65 -1.77
N ASP A 80 -13.23 -3.93 -1.45
CA ASP A 80 -14.39 -4.72 -1.00
C ASP A 80 -14.69 -4.42 0.47
N ASP A 81 -15.96 -4.19 0.82
CA ASP A 81 -16.40 -4.00 2.20
C ASP A 81 -16.16 -5.27 3.05
N VAL A 82 -16.19 -6.45 2.43
CA VAL A 82 -15.96 -7.74 3.08
C VAL A 82 -14.49 -8.16 2.89
N PRO A 83 -13.74 -8.48 3.96
CA PRO A 83 -12.41 -9.04 3.82
C PRO A 83 -12.48 -10.47 3.26
N SER A 84 -11.54 -10.85 2.40
CA SER A 84 -11.37 -12.25 2.00
C SER A 84 -11.02 -13.12 3.21
N GLU A 85 -11.13 -14.43 3.02
CA GLU A 85 -10.45 -15.38 3.91
C GLU A 85 -8.97 -14.99 4.08
N PRO A 86 -8.39 -15.10 5.29
CA PRO A 86 -6.98 -14.82 5.51
C PRO A 86 -6.11 -15.64 4.55
N SER A 87 -5.07 -15.00 4.01
CA SER A 87 -4.23 -15.62 2.98
C SER A 87 -2.75 -15.24 3.10
N ASP A 88 -1.91 -15.95 2.34
CA ASP A 88 -0.46 -15.80 2.36
C ASP A 88 0.06 -14.68 1.43
N PHE A 89 -0.87 -13.99 0.75
CA PHE A 89 -0.69 -12.85 -0.12
C PHE A 89 -1.76 -11.76 0.13
N TYR A 90 -1.49 -10.53 -0.31
CA TYR A 90 -2.45 -9.42 -0.30
C TYR A 90 -3.25 -9.43 -1.62
N PRO A 91 -4.61 -9.41 -1.60
CA PRO A 91 -5.45 -9.37 -2.80
C PRO A 91 -5.45 -7.97 -3.44
N LEU A 92 -4.39 -7.67 -4.20
CA LEU A 92 -4.23 -6.46 -5.01
C LEU A 92 -4.33 -6.81 -6.49
N SER A 93 -5.34 -6.25 -7.16
CA SER A 93 -5.62 -6.38 -8.59
C SER A 93 -5.37 -5.03 -9.28
N VAL A 94 -4.51 -4.97 -10.30
CA VAL A 94 -4.15 -3.72 -11.00
C VAL A 94 -4.43 -3.84 -12.50
N ASN A 95 -5.29 -2.97 -13.03
CA ASN A 95 -5.63 -2.90 -14.45
C ASN A 95 -5.35 -1.48 -14.98
N TYR A 96 -4.38 -1.36 -15.89
CA TYR A 96 -4.14 -0.19 -16.72
C TYR A 96 -4.71 -0.43 -18.12
N GLN A 97 -5.37 0.57 -18.73
CA GLN A 97 -5.94 0.47 -20.08
C GLN A 97 -5.87 1.80 -20.85
N GLU A 98 -5.54 1.70 -22.13
CA GLU A 98 -5.46 2.83 -23.07
C GLU A 98 -6.71 2.87 -23.95
N ARG A 99 -7.52 3.92 -23.81
CA ARG A 99 -8.69 4.13 -24.65
C ARG A 99 -8.28 4.60 -26.04
N PHE A 100 -8.89 4.05 -27.09
CA PHE A 100 -8.63 4.55 -28.46
C PHE A 100 -9.06 6.03 -28.61
N SER A 101 -10.09 6.44 -27.85
CA SER A 101 -10.54 7.85 -27.78
C SER A 101 -9.48 8.81 -27.24
N ALA A 102 -8.55 8.35 -26.40
CA ALA A 102 -7.49 9.20 -25.82
C ALA A 102 -6.56 9.78 -26.90
N ALA A 103 -6.34 9.03 -27.98
CA ALA A 103 -5.59 9.46 -29.16
C ALA A 103 -6.51 9.91 -30.32
N GLY A 104 -7.79 10.18 -30.05
CA GLY A 104 -8.79 10.59 -31.06
C GLY A 104 -9.13 9.53 -32.11
N ARG A 105 -8.88 8.24 -31.83
CA ARG A 105 -9.00 7.13 -32.80
C ARG A 105 -10.17 6.20 -32.47
N THR A 106 -10.58 5.42 -33.46
CA THR A 106 -11.54 4.30 -33.31
C THR A 106 -10.79 2.98 -33.39
N SER A 107 -11.21 1.98 -32.60
CA SER A 107 -10.61 0.63 -32.63
C SER A 107 -10.58 0.04 -34.05
N GLY A 108 -9.38 -0.39 -34.49
CA GLY A 108 -9.16 -0.93 -35.83
C GLY A 108 -9.82 -2.31 -36.06
N GLY A 109 -10.02 -3.10 -34.99
CA GLY A 109 -10.50 -4.47 -35.05
C GLY A 109 -11.93 -4.65 -35.55
N PHE A 110 -12.38 -5.90 -35.66
CA PHE A 110 -13.76 -6.25 -36.00
C PHE A 110 -14.76 -5.70 -34.98
N PHE A 111 -14.50 -5.94 -33.69
CA PHE A 111 -15.22 -5.31 -32.60
C PHE A 111 -14.70 -3.87 -32.39
N LYS A 112 -15.57 -2.88 -32.58
CA LYS A 112 -15.24 -1.44 -32.47
C LYS A 112 -15.21 -0.93 -31.02
N ARG A 113 -14.46 -1.62 -30.17
CA ARG A 113 -14.23 -1.32 -28.74
C ARG A 113 -12.79 -1.68 -28.34
N GLU A 114 -12.35 -1.29 -27.16
CA GLU A 114 -11.20 -1.95 -26.51
C GLU A 114 -11.52 -3.43 -26.24
N GLY A 115 -10.49 -4.29 -26.29
CA GLY A 115 -10.62 -5.74 -26.09
C GLY A 115 -9.97 -6.20 -24.79
N LYS A 116 -9.30 -7.35 -24.84
CA LYS A 116 -8.35 -7.77 -23.79
C LYS A 116 -7.17 -6.77 -23.75
N LEU A 117 -6.53 -6.67 -22.60
CA LEU A 117 -5.28 -5.92 -22.43
C LEU A 117 -4.19 -6.45 -23.38
N LYS A 118 -3.45 -5.53 -23.99
CA LYS A 118 -2.24 -5.79 -24.78
C LYS A 118 -1.06 -6.09 -23.86
N ASP A 119 -0.01 -6.71 -24.38
CA ASP A 119 1.23 -6.97 -23.64
C ASP A 119 1.83 -5.68 -23.02
N HIS A 120 1.76 -4.56 -23.75
CA HIS A 120 2.12 -3.23 -23.26
C HIS A 120 1.36 -2.83 -21.99
N GLU A 121 0.03 -2.93 -22.03
CA GLU A 121 -0.84 -2.56 -20.90
C GLU A 121 -0.59 -3.48 -19.70
N VAL A 122 -0.36 -4.77 -19.93
CA VAL A 122 0.00 -5.76 -18.90
C VAL A 122 1.37 -5.47 -18.28
N LEU A 123 2.34 -4.95 -19.05
CA LEU A 123 3.61 -4.48 -18.50
C LEU A 123 3.41 -3.24 -17.60
N ILE A 124 2.57 -2.29 -17.99
CA ILE A 124 2.27 -1.12 -17.16
C ILE A 124 1.49 -1.50 -15.88
N CYS A 125 0.57 -2.47 -15.95
CA CYS A 125 -0.05 -3.04 -14.74
C CYS A 125 1.02 -3.53 -13.73
N ARG A 126 2.08 -4.19 -14.22
CA ARG A 126 3.19 -4.71 -13.40
C ARG A 126 4.12 -3.60 -12.89
N LEU A 127 4.31 -2.53 -13.66
CA LEU A 127 5.06 -1.33 -13.25
C LEU A 127 4.34 -0.57 -12.12
N ILE A 128 3.01 -0.58 -12.10
CA ILE A 128 2.18 0.00 -11.02
C ILE A 128 2.14 -0.93 -9.79
N ASP A 129 1.93 -2.24 -9.97
CA ASP A 129 1.84 -3.23 -8.89
C ASP A 129 3.14 -3.32 -8.06
N ARG A 130 4.28 -3.54 -8.73
CA ARG A 130 5.58 -3.83 -8.09
C ARG A 130 6.00 -2.84 -6.99
N PRO A 131 5.90 -1.51 -7.15
CA PRO A 131 6.25 -0.56 -6.08
C PRO A 131 5.16 -0.36 -5.03
N LEU A 132 3.88 -0.60 -5.35
CA LEU A 132 2.77 -0.43 -4.40
C LEU A 132 2.65 -1.63 -3.44
N ARG A 133 2.73 -2.86 -3.96
CA ARG A 133 2.53 -4.09 -3.17
C ARG A 133 3.41 -4.21 -1.91
N PRO A 134 4.68 -3.76 -1.87
CA PRO A 134 5.51 -3.78 -0.66
C PRO A 134 5.18 -2.68 0.36
N THR A 135 4.33 -1.70 0.03
CA THR A 135 3.90 -0.64 0.97
C THR A 135 2.64 -0.98 1.76
N MET A 136 1.90 -2.02 1.32
CA MET A 136 0.70 -2.51 2.00
C MET A 136 1.05 -3.17 3.33
N LEU A 137 0.24 -2.95 4.36
CA LEU A 137 0.39 -3.65 5.63
C LEU A 137 -0.06 -5.12 5.52
N LYS A 138 0.65 -6.00 6.24
CA LYS A 138 0.27 -7.40 6.43
C LYS A 138 -1.03 -7.48 7.23
N GLY A 139 -1.79 -8.56 7.04
CA GLY A 139 -3.03 -8.81 7.80
C GLY A 139 -4.25 -8.06 7.28
N PHE A 140 -4.11 -7.27 6.22
CA PHE A 140 -5.22 -6.62 5.53
C PHE A 140 -5.65 -7.47 4.34
N TYR A 141 -6.93 -7.89 4.33
CA TYR A 141 -7.46 -8.93 3.44
C TYR A 141 -8.64 -8.48 2.56
N HIS A 142 -8.98 -7.19 2.56
CA HIS A 142 -10.00 -6.65 1.64
C HIS A 142 -9.45 -6.60 0.21
N GLU A 143 -10.17 -7.15 -0.78
CA GLU A 143 -9.72 -7.07 -2.18
C GLU A 143 -9.63 -5.60 -2.62
N THR A 144 -8.45 -5.22 -3.10
CA THR A 144 -8.14 -3.87 -3.55
C THR A 144 -7.95 -3.87 -5.05
N GLN A 145 -8.84 -3.19 -5.77
CA GLN A 145 -8.76 -3.04 -7.22
C GLN A 145 -8.29 -1.63 -7.58
N ILE A 146 -7.21 -1.54 -8.36
CA ILE A 146 -6.72 -0.29 -8.96
C ILE A 146 -7.05 -0.30 -10.46
N LEU A 147 -7.88 0.62 -10.90
CA LEU A 147 -8.20 0.86 -12.30
C LEU A 147 -7.56 2.17 -12.76
N SER A 148 -6.70 2.12 -13.78
CA SER A 148 -6.04 3.29 -14.36
C SER A 148 -6.34 3.39 -15.85
N TRP A 149 -6.89 4.52 -16.30
CA TRP A 149 -7.30 4.74 -17.69
C TRP A 149 -6.65 5.99 -18.26
N VAL A 150 -6.00 5.85 -19.42
CA VAL A 150 -5.60 7.01 -20.22
C VAL A 150 -6.86 7.57 -20.88
N LEU A 151 -7.21 8.81 -20.54
CA LEU A 151 -8.37 9.54 -21.06
C LEU A 151 -8.01 10.48 -22.22
N SER A 152 -6.79 11.02 -22.22
CA SER A 152 -6.21 11.78 -23.33
C SER A 152 -4.71 11.48 -23.44
N TYR A 153 -4.15 11.53 -24.65
CA TYR A 153 -2.74 11.31 -24.92
C TYR A 153 -2.26 12.24 -26.05
N ASP A 154 -1.25 13.05 -25.77
CA ASP A 154 -0.81 14.14 -26.64
C ASP A 154 0.32 13.77 -27.63
N GLY A 155 0.84 12.54 -27.54
CA GLY A 155 1.95 12.05 -28.37
C GLY A 155 3.35 12.40 -27.85
N LEU A 156 3.46 13.27 -26.84
CA LEU A 156 4.72 13.79 -26.30
C LEU A 156 4.99 13.30 -24.86
N HIS A 157 3.95 13.24 -24.02
CA HIS A 157 4.06 12.86 -22.62
C HIS A 157 3.59 11.42 -22.42
N SER A 158 4.54 10.50 -22.19
CA SER A 158 4.25 9.08 -21.95
C SER A 158 3.41 8.89 -20.66
N PRO A 159 2.32 8.10 -20.72
CA PRO A 159 1.41 7.91 -19.59
C PRO A 159 1.95 6.98 -18.49
N ASP A 160 3.01 6.20 -18.74
CA ASP A 160 3.39 5.05 -17.92
C ASP A 160 3.85 5.48 -16.50
N SER A 161 4.76 6.46 -16.40
CA SER A 161 5.21 7.00 -15.11
C SER A 161 4.12 7.85 -14.43
N LEU A 162 3.29 8.51 -15.23
CA LEU A 162 2.13 9.27 -14.76
C LEU A 162 1.08 8.35 -14.10
N ALA A 163 0.86 7.15 -14.67
CA ALA A 163 -0.05 6.14 -14.14
C ALA A 163 0.46 5.50 -12.84
N VAL A 164 1.77 5.24 -12.71
CA VAL A 164 2.38 4.81 -11.43
C VAL A 164 2.17 5.87 -10.35
N THR A 165 2.37 7.15 -10.69
CA THR A 165 2.12 8.26 -9.76
C THR A 165 0.63 8.40 -9.42
N ALA A 166 -0.27 8.37 -10.40
CA ALA A 166 -1.71 8.48 -10.19
C ALA A 166 -2.28 7.33 -9.31
N ALA A 167 -1.81 6.09 -9.53
CA ALA A 167 -2.15 4.96 -8.66
C ALA A 167 -1.67 5.15 -7.23
N GLY A 168 -0.45 5.69 -7.03
CA GLY A 168 0.06 6.08 -5.72
C GLY A 168 -0.82 7.12 -5.03
N ILE A 169 -1.22 8.19 -5.74
CA ILE A 169 -2.07 9.26 -5.19
C ILE A 169 -3.46 8.72 -4.82
N ALA A 170 -4.10 7.96 -5.70
CA ALA A 170 -5.42 7.38 -5.45
C ALA A 170 -5.41 6.43 -4.24
N LEU A 171 -4.33 5.65 -4.07
CA LEU A 171 -4.14 4.79 -2.89
C LEU A 171 -3.86 5.61 -1.62
N ALA A 172 -3.05 6.67 -1.72
CA ALA A 172 -2.78 7.55 -0.58
C ALA A 172 -4.05 8.26 -0.09
N LEU A 173 -4.95 8.65 -1.00
CA LEU A 173 -6.26 9.22 -0.71
C LEU A 173 -7.29 8.21 -0.16
N SER A 174 -7.15 6.91 -0.46
CA SER A 174 -8.15 5.90 -0.09
C SER A 174 -8.07 5.46 1.37
N GLU A 175 -9.06 4.70 1.83
CA GLU A 175 -9.06 4.12 3.19
C GLU A 175 -8.08 2.93 3.38
N VAL A 176 -7.46 2.44 2.30
CA VAL A 176 -6.49 1.33 2.35
C VAL A 176 -5.27 1.71 3.20
N PRO A 177 -4.85 0.88 4.17
CA PRO A 177 -3.75 1.18 5.09
C PRO A 177 -2.36 0.98 4.44
N ASN A 178 -2.02 1.86 3.50
CA ASN A 178 -0.69 1.94 2.89
C ASN A 178 0.30 2.72 3.77
N THR A 179 1.53 2.22 3.92
CA THR A 179 2.55 2.83 4.79
C THR A 179 3.15 4.12 4.27
N LYS A 180 3.27 4.27 2.94
CA LYS A 180 3.84 5.44 2.26
C LYS A 180 3.16 5.71 0.92
N MET A 181 3.26 6.97 0.48
CA MET A 181 2.97 7.41 -0.89
C MET A 181 4.10 6.95 -1.84
N ILE A 182 3.73 6.48 -3.02
CA ILE A 182 4.64 6.06 -4.10
C ILE A 182 4.45 6.99 -5.30
N ALA A 183 5.55 7.53 -5.84
CA ALA A 183 5.56 8.20 -7.14
C ALA A 183 6.47 7.42 -8.12
N GLY A 184 6.22 7.60 -9.41
CA GLY A 184 7.01 7.03 -10.49
C GLY A 184 7.49 8.11 -11.46
N VAL A 185 8.74 8.03 -11.90
CA VAL A 185 9.31 8.87 -12.96
C VAL A 185 10.06 8.02 -13.98
N ARG A 186 10.20 8.51 -15.21
CA ARG A 186 11.15 8.00 -16.21
C ARG A 186 12.39 8.90 -16.23
N VAL A 187 13.56 8.30 -16.46
CA VAL A 187 14.85 9.00 -16.58
C VAL A 187 15.46 8.68 -17.94
N GLY A 188 15.75 9.73 -18.70
CA GLY A 188 16.53 9.65 -19.94
C GLY A 188 17.95 10.17 -19.74
N LEU A 189 18.83 9.83 -20.67
CA LEU A 189 20.18 10.38 -20.85
C LEU A 189 20.33 10.85 -22.30
N VAL A 190 20.43 12.16 -22.53
CA VAL A 190 20.59 12.80 -23.85
C VAL A 190 21.73 13.82 -23.75
N ASP A 191 22.67 13.86 -24.70
CA ASP A 191 23.87 14.73 -24.63
C ASP A 191 24.67 14.60 -23.31
N ASN A 192 24.76 13.40 -22.73
CA ASN A 192 25.31 13.15 -21.39
C ASN A 192 24.59 13.91 -20.23
N LYS A 193 23.39 14.43 -20.45
CA LYS A 193 22.54 15.07 -19.42
C LYS A 193 21.36 14.18 -19.09
N PHE A 194 21.07 14.04 -17.80
CA PHE A 194 19.92 13.28 -17.33
C PHE A 194 18.64 14.13 -17.37
N ILE A 195 17.57 13.61 -17.96
CA ILE A 195 16.27 14.28 -18.12
C ILE A 195 15.22 13.52 -17.31
N VAL A 196 14.33 14.25 -16.62
CA VAL A 196 13.26 13.69 -15.78
C VAL A 196 11.93 13.78 -16.53
N ASN A 197 11.22 12.65 -16.63
CA ASN A 197 10.07 12.46 -17.52
C ASN A 197 10.33 13.01 -18.95
N PRO A 198 11.41 12.58 -19.63
CA PRO A 198 11.66 12.96 -21.03
C PRO A 198 10.44 12.68 -21.90
N THR A 199 10.20 13.57 -22.86
CA THR A 199 9.16 13.38 -23.89
C THR A 199 9.51 12.24 -24.84
N THR A 200 8.53 11.75 -25.60
CA THR A 200 8.72 10.71 -26.63
C THR A 200 9.91 11.00 -27.55
N LYS A 201 10.13 12.26 -27.91
CA LYS A 201 11.24 12.69 -28.80
C LYS A 201 12.60 12.68 -28.10
N GLU A 202 12.67 13.17 -26.87
CA GLU A 202 13.90 13.10 -26.07
C GLU A 202 14.28 11.63 -25.78
N MET A 203 13.28 10.73 -25.69
CA MET A 203 13.50 9.29 -25.58
C MET A 203 13.98 8.61 -26.88
N GLU A 204 13.67 9.15 -28.06
CA GLU A 204 14.21 8.65 -29.34
C GLU A 204 15.72 8.93 -29.47
N GLU A 205 16.23 9.98 -28.81
CA GLU A 205 17.65 10.36 -28.77
C GLU A 205 18.38 9.84 -27.51
N SER A 206 17.71 9.04 -26.66
CA SER A 206 18.24 8.69 -25.34
C SER A 206 19.02 7.37 -25.27
N GLU A 207 20.19 7.41 -24.62
CA GLU A 207 21.01 6.23 -24.32
C GLU A 207 20.51 5.41 -23.10
N LEU A 208 19.45 5.87 -22.44
CA LEU A 208 18.87 5.29 -21.21
C LEU A 208 17.33 5.40 -21.23
N ASP A 209 16.62 4.30 -20.99
CA ASP A 209 15.26 4.34 -20.43
C ASP A 209 15.31 3.72 -19.04
N LEU A 210 15.03 4.51 -18.00
CA LEU A 210 14.99 4.01 -16.63
C LEU A 210 13.75 4.52 -15.89
N LEU A 211 12.75 3.65 -15.69
CA LEU A 211 11.59 3.94 -14.87
C LEU A 211 11.90 3.60 -13.41
N LEU A 212 11.87 4.63 -12.57
CA LEU A 212 12.11 4.57 -11.13
C LEU A 212 10.80 4.81 -10.38
N ALA A 213 10.44 3.93 -9.44
CA ALA A 213 9.29 4.12 -8.57
C ALA A 213 9.65 3.93 -7.09
N GLY A 214 9.16 4.83 -6.24
CA GLY A 214 9.58 4.89 -4.84
C GLY A 214 8.91 5.98 -4.03
N THR A 215 9.49 6.19 -2.85
CA THR A 215 9.02 7.10 -1.79
C THR A 215 9.97 8.31 -1.66
N ASP A 216 9.60 9.26 -0.81
CA ASP A 216 10.45 10.36 -0.29
C ASP A 216 11.89 9.96 0.09
N SER A 217 12.08 8.70 0.51
CA SER A 217 13.26 8.22 1.23
C SER A 217 13.98 7.03 0.57
N ALA A 218 13.27 6.21 -0.21
CA ALA A 218 13.79 4.96 -0.78
C ALA A 218 13.08 4.58 -2.09
N ILE A 219 13.83 4.03 -3.04
CA ILE A 219 13.31 3.42 -4.27
C ILE A 219 12.84 1.99 -3.97
N PHE A 220 11.68 1.63 -4.53
CA PHE A 220 11.04 0.32 -4.37
C PHE A 220 11.15 -0.53 -5.64
N MET A 221 11.17 0.11 -6.81
CA MET A 221 11.20 -0.56 -8.10
C MET A 221 12.03 0.22 -9.10
N ILE A 222 12.80 -0.52 -9.90
CA ILE A 222 13.58 -0.05 -11.05
C ILE A 222 13.25 -1.00 -12.20
N GLU A 223 12.95 -0.47 -13.38
CA GLU A 223 12.87 -1.18 -14.64
C GLU A 223 13.50 -0.31 -15.74
N GLY A 224 14.21 -0.88 -16.70
CA GLY A 224 14.83 -0.09 -17.77
C GLY A 224 15.82 -0.84 -18.65
N TYR A 225 16.36 -0.12 -19.63
CA TYR A 225 17.44 -0.55 -20.52
C TYR A 225 18.40 0.61 -20.81
N CYS A 226 19.62 0.30 -21.25
CA CYS A 226 20.61 1.32 -21.62
C CYS A 226 21.52 0.84 -22.75
N ASN A 227 22.10 1.78 -23.49
CA ASN A 227 23.02 1.50 -24.59
C ASN A 227 24.46 1.33 -24.08
N PHE A 228 24.75 0.19 -23.46
CA PHE A 228 26.10 -0.18 -22.96
C PHE A 228 26.76 0.85 -22.01
N LEU A 229 25.98 1.55 -21.20
CA LEU A 229 26.48 2.51 -20.20
C LEU A 229 27.29 1.80 -19.11
N THR A 230 28.23 2.54 -18.49
CA THR A 230 29.02 2.04 -17.36
C THR A 230 28.18 1.86 -16.10
N GLU A 231 28.61 0.97 -15.20
CA GLU A 231 27.96 0.81 -13.88
C GLU A 231 27.94 2.12 -13.08
N GLU A 232 28.98 2.96 -13.23
CA GLU A 232 29.03 4.31 -12.66
C GLU A 232 27.93 5.22 -13.22
N LYS A 233 27.69 5.23 -14.54
CA LYS A 233 26.63 6.03 -15.17
C LYS A 233 25.22 5.52 -14.84
N LEU A 234 25.05 4.21 -14.69
CA LEU A 234 23.79 3.63 -14.18
C LEU A 234 23.57 3.96 -12.70
N LEU A 235 24.62 3.95 -11.88
CA LEU A 235 24.55 4.37 -10.50
C LEU A 235 24.30 5.87 -10.38
N GLU A 236 24.89 6.71 -11.24
CA GLU A 236 24.53 8.13 -11.37
C GLU A 236 23.05 8.31 -11.71
N ALA A 237 22.49 7.56 -12.66
CA ALA A 237 21.06 7.63 -12.98
C ALA A 237 20.17 7.32 -11.76
N VAL A 238 20.48 6.25 -11.03
CA VAL A 238 19.77 5.86 -9.80
C VAL A 238 20.03 6.86 -8.66
N GLN A 239 21.22 7.46 -8.57
CA GLN A 239 21.55 8.50 -7.59
C GLN A 239 20.98 9.87 -7.95
N ILE A 240 20.72 10.19 -9.21
CA ILE A 240 19.89 11.34 -9.58
C ILE A 240 18.46 11.06 -9.14
N GLY A 241 18.02 9.80 -9.26
CA GLY A 241 16.84 9.23 -8.61
C GLY A 241 16.75 9.38 -7.08
N GLN A 242 17.88 9.31 -6.36
CA GLN A 242 17.91 9.16 -4.90
C GLN A 242 18.61 10.29 -4.11
N VAL A 243 19.40 11.15 -4.75
CA VAL A 243 20.43 11.99 -4.12
C VAL A 243 20.55 13.36 -4.81
N VAL A 244 20.66 13.42 -6.15
CA VAL A 244 20.98 14.65 -6.88
C VAL A 244 19.72 15.39 -7.35
N SER A 245 19.20 16.25 -6.45
CA SER A 245 18.46 17.52 -6.67
C SER A 245 17.35 17.69 -7.73
N LEU A 246 16.97 16.66 -8.50
CA LEU A 246 15.97 16.76 -9.57
C LEU A 246 14.88 15.70 -9.42
N ILE A 247 15.23 14.41 -9.43
CA ILE A 247 14.22 13.34 -9.23
C ILE A 247 13.87 13.23 -7.76
N LYS A 248 14.84 13.33 -6.85
CA LYS A 248 14.50 13.34 -5.42
C LYS A 248 13.59 14.53 -5.09
N ASP A 249 13.80 15.68 -5.73
CA ASP A 249 12.90 16.82 -5.53
C ASP A 249 11.55 16.65 -6.24
N ALA A 250 11.48 16.05 -7.43
CA ALA A 250 10.20 15.69 -8.05
C ALA A 250 9.40 14.67 -7.21
N VAL A 251 9.97 13.51 -6.89
CA VAL A 251 9.33 12.45 -6.09
C VAL A 251 8.99 12.95 -4.69
N ARG A 252 9.85 13.74 -4.04
CA ARG A 252 9.59 14.32 -2.72
C ARG A 252 8.57 15.46 -2.78
N ALA A 253 8.55 16.30 -3.82
CA ALA A 253 7.50 17.30 -4.01
C ALA A 253 6.15 16.64 -4.24
N ILE A 254 6.08 15.60 -5.08
CA ILE A 254 4.89 14.75 -5.24
C ILE A 254 4.48 14.18 -3.89
N CYS A 255 5.35 13.48 -3.16
CA CYS A 255 5.02 12.92 -1.85
C CYS A 255 4.58 13.98 -0.83
N ASN A 256 5.18 15.17 -0.83
CA ASN A 256 4.88 16.25 0.11
C ASN A 256 3.54 16.94 -0.20
N GLU A 257 3.32 17.39 -1.45
CA GLU A 257 2.06 18.01 -1.87
C GLU A 257 0.89 17.03 -1.81
N VAL A 258 1.13 15.75 -2.14
CA VAL A 258 0.13 14.69 -1.94
C VAL A 258 -0.11 14.43 -0.45
N SER A 259 0.90 14.53 0.42
CA SER A 259 0.67 14.47 1.88
C SER A 259 -0.14 15.66 2.41
N VAL A 260 -0.03 16.84 1.78
CA VAL A 260 -0.89 18.00 2.06
C VAL A 260 -2.30 17.79 1.53
N LEU A 261 -2.45 17.17 0.35
CA LEU A 261 -3.75 16.81 -0.24
C LEU A 261 -4.49 15.75 0.60
N VAL A 262 -3.80 14.67 0.99
CA VAL A 262 -4.34 13.60 1.85
C VAL A 262 -4.79 14.16 3.21
N LYS A 263 -4.06 15.12 3.78
CA LYS A 263 -4.49 15.82 5.01
C LYS A 263 -5.71 16.73 4.84
N LYS A 264 -6.08 17.10 3.59
CA LYS A 264 -7.25 17.94 3.28
C LYS A 264 -8.48 17.11 2.88
N CYS A 265 -8.30 16.01 2.16
CA CYS A 265 -9.40 15.25 1.55
C CYS A 265 -9.16 13.74 1.39
N GLY A 266 -8.12 13.17 2.02
CA GLY A 266 -7.95 11.72 2.10
C GLY A 266 -8.91 11.10 3.12
N LYS A 267 -9.30 9.85 2.90
CA LYS A 267 -10.09 9.07 3.87
C LYS A 267 -9.25 8.65 5.08
N ALA A 268 -9.92 8.35 6.20
CA ALA A 268 -9.31 7.67 7.33
C ALA A 268 -8.83 6.27 6.91
N LYS A 269 -7.70 5.81 7.47
CA LYS A 269 -7.10 4.52 7.12
C LYS A 269 -7.70 3.40 7.98
N MET A 270 -8.13 2.30 7.35
CA MET A 270 -8.67 1.11 8.02
C MET A 270 -7.58 0.30 8.73
N LEU A 271 -6.99 0.87 9.79
CA LEU A 271 -6.00 0.19 10.62
C LEU A 271 -6.63 -0.92 11.47
N ASP A 272 -7.87 -0.72 11.92
CA ASP A 272 -8.59 -1.68 12.78
C ASP A 272 -9.02 -2.96 12.03
N ALA A 273 -9.02 -2.93 10.69
CA ALA A 273 -9.27 -4.09 9.83
C ALA A 273 -8.05 -5.01 9.67
N ILE A 274 -6.90 -4.66 10.27
CA ILE A 274 -5.65 -5.42 10.16
C ILE A 274 -5.67 -6.60 11.14
N LYS A 275 -5.84 -7.82 10.61
CA LYS A 275 -5.82 -9.07 11.36
C LYS A 275 -4.42 -9.69 11.31
N LEU A 276 -3.67 -9.61 12.41
CA LEU A 276 -2.36 -10.23 12.56
C LEU A 276 -2.42 -11.42 13.54
N PRO A 277 -1.69 -12.52 13.29
CA PRO A 277 -1.62 -13.64 14.23
C PRO A 277 -1.09 -13.19 15.61
N PRO A 278 -1.63 -13.73 16.72
CA PRO A 278 -1.24 -13.32 18.06
C PRO A 278 0.20 -13.73 18.42
N ALA A 279 0.88 -12.90 19.20
CA ALA A 279 2.30 -13.04 19.53
C ALA A 279 2.68 -14.33 20.29
N GLU A 280 1.71 -15.03 20.88
CA GLU A 280 1.91 -16.28 21.60
C GLU A 280 2.05 -17.48 20.64
N LEU A 281 1.28 -17.49 19.55
CA LEU A 281 1.42 -18.50 18.49
C LEU A 281 2.82 -18.48 17.86
N TYR A 282 3.42 -17.29 17.70
CA TYR A 282 4.81 -17.16 17.26
C TYR A 282 5.80 -17.83 18.23
N LYS A 283 5.57 -17.81 19.54
CA LYS A 283 6.44 -18.50 20.51
C LYS A 283 6.31 -20.01 20.38
N HIS A 284 5.08 -20.53 20.41
CA HIS A 284 4.84 -21.98 20.33
C HIS A 284 5.34 -22.58 19.01
N VAL A 285 5.21 -21.86 17.89
CA VAL A 285 5.79 -22.30 16.61
C VAL A 285 7.33 -22.24 16.63
N GLU A 286 7.95 -21.25 17.27
CA GLU A 286 9.43 -21.23 17.42
C GLU A 286 9.94 -22.33 18.37
N GLU A 287 9.20 -22.65 19.44
CA GLU A 287 9.48 -23.71 20.41
C GLU A 287 9.36 -25.12 19.78
N ILE A 288 8.26 -25.39 19.07
CA ILE A 288 8.00 -26.71 18.45
C ILE A 288 8.91 -26.93 17.22
N ALA A 289 9.06 -25.91 16.36
CA ALA A 289 9.72 -26.11 15.06
C ALA A 289 11.24 -25.88 15.08
N GLY A 290 11.77 -25.05 15.99
CA GLY A 290 13.10 -24.43 15.87
C GLY A 290 14.24 -25.38 15.52
N ASP A 291 14.41 -26.45 16.30
CA ASP A 291 15.51 -27.41 16.15
C ASP A 291 15.39 -28.30 14.90
N GLU A 292 14.18 -28.68 14.50
CA GLU A 292 13.98 -29.44 13.26
C GLU A 292 14.10 -28.52 12.04
N LEU A 293 13.58 -27.30 12.12
CA LEU A 293 13.67 -26.26 11.09
C LEU A 293 15.13 -25.92 10.76
N VAL A 294 16.02 -25.81 11.76
CA VAL A 294 17.46 -25.59 11.53
C VAL A 294 18.10 -26.75 10.75
N LYS A 295 17.68 -27.99 10.99
CA LYS A 295 18.15 -29.19 10.26
C LYS A 295 17.58 -29.23 8.85
N VAL A 296 16.27 -29.02 8.68
CA VAL A 296 15.58 -28.98 7.37
C VAL A 296 16.15 -27.88 6.46
N LEU A 297 16.45 -26.70 7.00
CA LEU A 297 17.08 -25.61 6.24
C LEU A 297 18.54 -25.87 5.82
N GLN A 298 19.20 -26.93 6.33
CA GLN A 298 20.53 -27.37 5.85
C GLN A 298 20.46 -28.23 4.58
N ILE A 299 19.28 -28.79 4.24
CA ILE A 299 19.12 -29.65 3.06
C ILE A 299 19.39 -28.81 1.80
N THR A 300 20.46 -29.13 1.07
CA THR A 300 20.92 -28.32 -0.09
C THR A 300 19.96 -28.39 -1.29
N SER A 301 19.37 -29.55 -1.55
CA SER A 301 18.49 -29.76 -2.70
C SER A 301 17.07 -29.23 -2.46
N LYS A 302 16.57 -28.45 -3.43
CA LYS A 302 15.29 -27.72 -3.37
C LYS A 302 14.07 -28.62 -3.13
N VAL A 303 14.01 -29.79 -3.78
CA VAL A 303 12.83 -30.67 -3.72
C VAL A 303 12.74 -31.44 -2.39
N PRO A 304 13.80 -32.13 -1.91
CA PRO A 304 13.81 -32.73 -0.58
C PRO A 304 13.58 -31.69 0.53
N ARG A 305 14.19 -30.50 0.44
CA ARG A 305 13.96 -29.42 1.42
C ARG A 305 12.50 -28.98 1.45
N ARG A 306 11.84 -28.81 0.30
CA ARG A 306 10.41 -28.46 0.25
C ARG A 306 9.54 -29.54 0.89
N LYS A 307 9.79 -30.84 0.61
CA LYS A 307 9.04 -31.94 1.22
C LYS A 307 9.24 -31.99 2.74
N ALA A 308 10.46 -31.79 3.22
CA ALA A 308 10.77 -31.77 4.64
C ALA A 308 10.17 -30.55 5.37
N LEU A 309 10.11 -29.37 4.74
CA LEU A 309 9.42 -28.20 5.29
C LEU A 309 7.91 -28.47 5.42
N ALA A 310 7.25 -29.01 4.38
CA ALA A 310 5.82 -29.29 4.42
C ALA A 310 5.46 -30.35 5.49
N SER A 311 6.30 -31.39 5.67
CA SER A 311 6.11 -32.36 6.74
C SER A 311 6.35 -31.78 8.14
N LEU A 312 7.20 -30.77 8.28
CA LEU A 312 7.37 -30.04 9.54
C LEU A 312 6.19 -29.10 9.84
N GLU A 313 5.63 -28.46 8.82
CA GLU A 313 4.40 -27.66 8.89
C GLU A 313 3.21 -28.51 9.38
N GLU A 314 3.03 -29.69 8.79
CA GLU A 314 2.01 -30.70 9.15
C GLU A 314 2.18 -31.19 10.60
N LYS A 315 3.42 -31.47 11.04
CA LYS A 315 3.74 -31.81 12.45
C LYS A 315 3.35 -30.68 13.41
N VAL A 316 3.73 -29.45 13.10
CA VAL A 316 3.43 -28.27 13.95
C VAL A 316 1.92 -28.06 14.06
N LEU A 317 1.19 -28.17 12.96
CA LEU A 317 -0.28 -28.11 12.96
C LEU A 317 -0.89 -29.21 13.84
N THR A 318 -0.38 -30.44 13.72
CA THR A 318 -0.84 -31.59 14.51
C THR A 318 -0.63 -31.36 16.01
N ILE A 319 0.59 -30.99 16.41
CA ILE A 319 0.94 -30.75 17.83
C ILE A 319 0.13 -29.58 18.42
N LEU A 320 -0.13 -28.51 17.65
CA LEU A 320 -0.97 -27.41 18.11
C LEU A 320 -2.46 -27.79 18.24
N THR A 321 -2.94 -28.70 17.38
CA THR A 321 -4.28 -29.28 17.48
C THR A 321 -4.41 -30.21 18.70
N GLU A 322 -3.43 -31.09 18.93
CA GLU A 322 -3.38 -32.01 20.08
C GLU A 322 -3.32 -31.27 21.42
N ASN A 323 -2.62 -30.13 21.47
CA ASN A 323 -2.56 -29.25 22.63
C ASN A 323 -3.81 -28.35 22.81
N GLY A 324 -4.80 -28.43 21.92
CA GLY A 324 -6.05 -27.66 22.01
C GLY A 324 -5.95 -26.17 21.63
N TYR A 325 -4.85 -25.73 20.99
CA TYR A 325 -4.68 -24.35 20.51
C TYR A 325 -5.31 -24.09 19.13
N VAL A 326 -5.78 -25.13 18.44
CA VAL A 326 -6.39 -25.03 17.11
C VAL A 326 -7.68 -25.84 17.11
N SER A 327 -8.82 -25.17 16.85
CA SER A 327 -10.08 -25.85 16.55
C SER A 327 -10.20 -26.10 15.04
N LYS A 328 -10.97 -27.14 14.67
CA LYS A 328 -11.31 -27.45 13.27
C LYS A 328 -12.65 -26.90 12.82
N ASP A 329 -13.41 -26.27 13.72
CA ASP A 329 -14.67 -25.63 13.35
C ASP A 329 -14.41 -24.26 12.71
N GLU A 330 -14.63 -24.17 11.39
CA GLU A 330 -14.47 -22.96 10.57
C GLU A 330 -15.58 -21.91 10.82
N ARG A 331 -15.91 -21.66 12.08
CA ARG A 331 -16.85 -20.65 12.53
C ARG A 331 -16.28 -19.93 13.74
N PHE A 332 -15.80 -18.70 13.53
CA PHE A 332 -16.36 -17.51 14.15
C PHE A 332 -15.71 -16.24 13.58
N GLY A 333 -16.50 -15.48 12.83
CA GLY A 333 -16.09 -14.22 12.19
C GLY A 333 -16.27 -13.00 13.07
N THR A 334 -16.09 -13.13 14.39
CA THR A 334 -16.23 -12.03 15.37
C THR A 334 -15.56 -12.44 16.69
N PRO A 335 -14.90 -11.53 17.41
CA PRO A 335 -14.64 -11.73 18.83
C PRO A 335 -15.96 -11.47 19.58
N GLU A 336 -16.71 -12.53 19.91
CA GLU A 336 -17.90 -12.40 20.76
C GLU A 336 -17.49 -11.77 22.10
N THR A 337 -18.21 -10.72 22.50
CA THR A 337 -17.92 -10.01 23.74
C THR A 337 -18.30 -10.87 24.95
N VAL A 338 -17.50 -10.79 26.02
CA VAL A 338 -17.57 -11.63 27.24
C VAL A 338 -18.88 -11.45 28.05
N ALA A 339 -19.86 -10.72 27.52
CA ALA A 339 -21.21 -10.58 28.09
C ALA A 339 -22.12 -11.77 27.74
N ASP A 340 -22.06 -12.27 26.49
CA ASP A 340 -23.12 -13.13 25.93
C ASP A 340 -23.04 -14.60 26.40
N LEU A 341 -22.05 -14.93 27.23
CA LEU A 341 -21.83 -16.24 27.87
C LEU A 341 -22.27 -16.28 29.36
N LEU A 342 -23.09 -15.32 29.80
CA LEU A 342 -23.54 -15.19 31.20
C LEU A 342 -25.07 -15.23 31.41
N GLU A 343 -25.87 -15.53 30.38
CA GLU A 343 -27.35 -15.48 30.46
C GLU A 343 -28.07 -16.85 30.32
N VAL A 344 -27.40 -17.99 30.54
CA VAL A 344 -28.04 -19.32 30.51
C VAL A 344 -27.50 -20.25 31.61
N GLU A 345 -28.37 -21.13 32.13
CA GLU A 345 -28.11 -22.18 33.14
C GLU A 345 -28.01 -21.74 34.62
N ASP A 346 -28.89 -20.82 35.04
CA ASP A 346 -29.55 -20.94 36.36
C ASP A 346 -30.92 -21.61 36.15
N GLU A 347 -31.00 -22.94 36.29
CA GLU A 347 -32.27 -23.68 36.44
C GLU A 347 -32.41 -24.16 37.90
N ASP A 348 -33.43 -23.64 38.61
CA ASP A 348 -33.69 -23.95 40.02
C ASP A 348 -34.24 -25.38 40.22
N GLU A 349 -33.47 -26.29 40.84
CA GLU A 349 -34.03 -27.47 41.51
C GLU A 349 -34.28 -27.19 43.00
N GLU A 350 -35.50 -26.74 43.33
CA GLU A 350 -35.96 -26.68 44.73
C GLU A 350 -36.08 -28.10 45.34
N ILE A 351 -35.16 -28.45 46.25
CA ILE A 351 -35.28 -29.65 47.09
C ILE A 351 -35.40 -29.23 48.56
N ILE A 352 -36.64 -29.13 49.04
CA ILE A 352 -36.96 -28.85 50.46
C ILE A 352 -36.89 -30.16 51.27
N VAL A 353 -35.92 -30.25 52.19
CA VAL A 353 -35.89 -31.24 53.28
C VAL A 353 -35.41 -30.55 54.57
N ASP A 354 -35.93 -30.98 55.72
CA ASP A 354 -35.88 -30.24 56.98
C ASP A 354 -34.48 -30.04 57.60
N GLY A 355 -34.16 -28.76 57.84
CA GLY A 355 -33.56 -28.18 59.05
C GLY A 355 -32.48 -28.93 59.86
N GLU A 356 -31.26 -28.40 59.80
CA GLU A 356 -30.52 -27.97 60.99
C GLU A 356 -29.59 -26.79 60.61
N VAL A 357 -29.14 -25.98 61.59
CA VAL A 357 -28.30 -24.79 61.36
C VAL A 357 -26.88 -25.08 61.84
N ASP A 358 -25.89 -25.01 60.93
CA ASP A 358 -24.47 -25.21 61.25
C ASP A 358 -23.61 -24.10 60.61
N GLU A 359 -23.03 -23.22 61.42
CA GLU A 359 -22.22 -22.08 60.97
C GLU A 359 -20.77 -22.51 60.66
N GLY A 360 -20.58 -23.24 59.55
CA GLY A 360 -19.28 -23.75 59.11
C GLY A 360 -18.55 -22.85 58.08
N ASP A 361 -17.29 -22.50 58.36
CA ASP A 361 -16.42 -21.70 57.47
C ASP A 361 -16.22 -22.36 56.08
N VAL A 362 -16.93 -21.87 55.06
CA VAL A 362 -16.75 -22.31 53.67
C VAL A 362 -15.44 -21.78 53.10
N HIS A 363 -14.36 -22.53 53.33
CA HIS A 363 -13.04 -22.28 52.73
C HIS A 363 -13.07 -22.53 51.20
N ILE A 364 -13.51 -21.53 50.44
CA ILE A 364 -13.40 -21.50 48.98
C ILE A 364 -11.92 -21.54 48.60
N LYS A 365 -11.42 -22.72 48.24
CA LYS A 365 -10.08 -22.86 47.66
C LYS A 365 -10.07 -22.12 46.31
N PRO A 366 -9.08 -21.24 46.05
CA PRO A 366 -9.00 -20.57 44.75
C PRO A 366 -8.74 -21.61 43.67
N ILE A 367 -9.78 -21.94 42.91
CA ILE A 367 -9.66 -22.72 41.68
C ILE A 367 -8.82 -21.87 40.73
N GLY A 368 -7.56 -22.30 40.50
CA GLY A 368 -6.68 -21.63 39.56
C GLY A 368 -7.37 -21.57 38.20
N ARG A 369 -7.57 -20.36 37.66
CA ARG A 369 -8.16 -20.16 36.34
C ARG A 369 -7.43 -21.07 35.35
N LYS A 370 -8.12 -22.08 34.83
CA LYS A 370 -7.67 -22.77 33.62
C LYS A 370 -7.51 -21.69 32.56
N PHE A 371 -6.33 -21.58 31.97
CA PHE A 371 -6.19 -20.79 30.75
C PHE A 371 -7.12 -21.40 29.72
N SER A 372 -8.17 -20.66 29.34
CA SER A 372 -8.91 -20.93 28.11
C SER A 372 -7.89 -20.87 26.97
N PRO A 373 -7.62 -21.96 26.23
CA PRO A 373 -6.65 -21.92 25.15
C PRO A 373 -7.12 -20.91 24.12
N LEU A 374 -6.25 -20.00 23.71
CA LEU A 374 -6.52 -19.12 22.59
C LEU A 374 -6.63 -20.01 21.34
N LEU A 375 -7.83 -20.04 20.75
CA LEU A 375 -8.09 -20.80 19.53
C LEU A 375 -7.54 -20.00 18.35
N PHE A 376 -6.50 -20.53 17.70
CA PHE A 376 -5.91 -19.98 16.49
C PHE A 376 -6.48 -20.70 15.26
N SER A 377 -6.64 -20.00 14.13
CA SER A 377 -7.04 -20.66 12.89
C SER A 377 -5.88 -21.47 12.29
N GLU A 378 -6.18 -22.52 11.51
CA GLU A 378 -5.13 -23.22 10.76
C GLU A 378 -4.33 -22.28 9.83
N VAL A 379 -4.96 -21.21 9.33
CA VAL A 379 -4.31 -20.23 8.45
C VAL A 379 -3.29 -19.40 9.23
N ASP A 380 -3.62 -18.96 10.44
CA ASP A 380 -2.67 -18.24 11.32
C ASP A 380 -1.43 -19.10 11.61
N VAL A 381 -1.62 -20.40 11.88
CA VAL A 381 -0.50 -21.35 12.08
C VAL A 381 0.39 -21.41 10.84
N LYS A 382 -0.19 -21.54 9.64
CA LYS A 382 0.54 -21.59 8.36
C LYS A 382 1.27 -20.27 8.06
N LEU A 383 0.64 -19.13 8.34
CA LEU A 383 1.23 -17.79 8.21
C LEU A 383 2.41 -17.59 9.16
N VAL A 384 2.25 -17.93 10.44
CA VAL A 384 3.30 -17.86 11.46
C VAL A 384 4.46 -18.79 11.12
N PHE A 385 4.19 -20.04 10.75
CA PHE A 385 5.24 -21.00 10.35
C PHE A 385 6.06 -20.51 9.15
N LYS A 386 5.39 -19.92 8.14
CA LYS A 386 6.03 -19.30 6.97
C LYS A 386 6.89 -18.09 7.36
N GLU A 387 6.43 -17.25 8.29
CA GLU A 387 7.19 -16.10 8.79
C GLU A 387 8.39 -16.52 9.66
N VAL A 388 8.20 -17.43 10.61
CA VAL A 388 9.27 -18.03 11.42
C VAL A 388 10.33 -18.67 10.53
N THR A 389 9.92 -19.46 9.52
CA THR A 389 10.82 -20.02 8.51
C THR A 389 11.62 -18.94 7.76
N SER A 390 10.97 -17.82 7.41
CA SER A 390 11.64 -16.67 6.78
C SER A 390 12.64 -15.99 7.73
N LYS A 391 12.26 -15.78 9.00
CA LYS A 391 13.08 -15.17 10.07
C LYS A 391 14.34 -16.00 10.33
N PHE A 392 14.22 -17.31 10.51
CA PHE A 392 15.36 -18.23 10.65
C PHE A 392 16.24 -18.26 9.40
N LEU A 393 15.66 -18.30 8.20
CA LEU A 393 16.44 -18.31 6.95
C LEU A 393 17.22 -16.99 6.76
N ARG A 394 16.59 -15.84 7.00
CA ARG A 394 17.23 -14.51 6.95
C ARG A 394 18.39 -14.43 7.95
N ARG A 395 18.15 -14.80 9.22
CA ARG A 395 19.17 -14.84 10.28
C ARG A 395 20.41 -15.62 9.82
N ARG A 396 20.21 -16.85 9.32
CA ARG A 396 21.31 -17.71 8.83
C ARG A 396 22.02 -17.21 7.58
N ILE A 397 21.33 -16.47 6.71
CA ILE A 397 21.94 -15.85 5.52
C ILE A 397 22.89 -14.72 5.94
N VAL A 398 22.48 -13.89 6.90
CA VAL A 398 23.26 -12.77 7.43
C VAL A 398 24.45 -13.27 8.27
N GLU A 399 24.19 -14.10 9.28
CA GLU A 399 25.22 -14.64 10.19
C GLU A 399 26.19 -15.60 9.48
N GLY A 400 25.69 -16.42 8.55
CA GLY A 400 26.46 -17.47 7.89
C GLY A 400 27.16 -17.07 6.58
N GLY A 401 26.89 -15.87 6.05
CA GLY A 401 27.45 -15.37 4.79
C GLY A 401 27.14 -16.25 3.56
N LYS A 402 26.11 -17.10 3.64
CA LYS A 402 25.79 -18.15 2.66
C LYS A 402 24.33 -18.10 2.25
N ARG A 403 24.09 -18.29 0.96
CA ARG A 403 22.77 -18.45 0.35
C ARG A 403 22.14 -19.79 0.76
N SER A 404 20.84 -19.93 0.53
CA SER A 404 20.05 -21.14 0.83
C SER A 404 20.46 -22.41 0.04
N ASP A 405 21.46 -22.34 -0.84
CA ASP A 405 22.06 -23.49 -1.53
C ASP A 405 23.49 -23.80 -1.03
N GLY A 406 23.90 -23.17 0.07
CA GLY A 406 25.21 -23.35 0.72
C GLY A 406 26.34 -22.52 0.12
N LYS A 407 26.13 -21.87 -1.03
CA LYS A 407 27.16 -21.03 -1.67
C LYS A 407 27.32 -19.71 -0.93
N LYS A 408 28.56 -19.22 -0.81
CA LYS A 408 28.82 -17.82 -0.41
C LYS A 408 28.16 -16.86 -1.41
N PHE A 409 27.91 -15.63 -0.97
CA PHE A 409 27.68 -14.52 -1.91
C PHE A 409 28.94 -14.29 -2.76
N ARG A 410 28.77 -14.07 -4.07
CA ARG A 410 29.85 -13.64 -4.96
C ARG A 410 30.02 -12.12 -4.84
N TYR A 411 30.62 -11.69 -3.75
CA TYR A 411 31.33 -10.41 -3.69
C TYR A 411 32.81 -10.74 -3.74
N ASP A 412 33.32 -10.84 -4.97
CA ASP A 412 34.72 -11.14 -5.26
C ASP A 412 35.27 -9.99 -6.13
N THR A 413 35.31 -8.81 -5.53
CA THR A 413 35.91 -7.59 -6.11
C THR A 413 37.43 -7.65 -5.90
N SER A 414 38.05 -8.67 -6.50
CA SER A 414 39.48 -9.00 -6.34
C SER A 414 40.13 -9.47 -7.66
N ASN A 415 39.98 -8.66 -8.72
CA ASN A 415 40.91 -8.55 -9.86
C ASN A 415 40.57 -7.27 -10.65
#